data_AF-A0A1C6KCH1-F1
#
_entry.id   AF-A0A1C6KCH1-F1
#
_cell.length_a   1.000
_cell.length_b   1.000
_cell.length_c   1.000
_cell.angle_alpha   90.00
_cell.angle_beta   90.00
_cell.angle_gamma   90.00
#
_symmetry.space_group_name_H-M   'P 1'
#
loop_
_entity.id
_entity.type
_entity.pdbx_description
1 polymer ?
#
loop_
_entity_poly.entity_id
_entity_poly.type
_entity_poly.pdbx_seq_one_letter_code
_entity_poly.pdbx_strand_id
1 'polypeptide(L)'
;MEYMILLGGLLVFALVGFWMMGRVDRFLNAARAEQEGRQHAECLKIAASDPCVMQPVFKTVSALKEQHPDLWCELSFGREAEVLGCLSTGNVDVAILPGETGGGAAFESRDFLFSPVSFRAVEDCTTLSSIDTSVRRQRILLKQNTSASLAAEFVQRICEQKP
;
A
#
# COMPACT_ATOMS: atom_id res chain seq x y z
N MET A 1 -18.71 -46.99 36.44
CA MET A 1 -18.43 -46.92 34.99
C MET A 1 -18.74 -45.53 34.40
N GLU A 2 -19.74 -44.81 34.90
CA GLU A 2 -20.15 -43.48 34.38
C GLU A 2 -19.07 -42.40 34.52
N TYR A 3 -18.31 -42.40 35.62
CA TYR A 3 -17.21 -41.44 35.84
C TYR A 3 -16.09 -41.55 34.81
N MET A 4 -15.76 -42.75 34.34
CA MET A 4 -14.69 -42.94 33.33
C MET A 4 -15.12 -42.41 31.95
N ILE A 5 -16.40 -42.48 31.63
CA ILE A 5 -16.96 -41.95 30.38
C ILE A 5 -16.99 -40.42 30.42
N LEU A 6 -17.38 -39.83 31.55
CA LEU A 6 -17.32 -38.38 31.78
C LEU A 6 -15.88 -37.85 31.71
N LEU A 7 -14.95 -38.56 32.35
CA LEU A 7 -13.53 -38.17 32.37
C LEU A 7 -12.89 -38.30 30.98
N GLY A 8 -13.24 -39.36 30.23
CA GLY A 8 -12.81 -39.53 28.84
C GLY A 8 -13.37 -38.45 27.91
N GLY A 9 -14.65 -38.12 28.05
CA GLY A 9 -15.29 -37.05 27.27
C GLY A 9 -14.65 -35.68 27.55
N LEU A 10 -14.39 -35.36 28.81
CA LEU A 10 -13.74 -34.10 29.20
C LEU A 10 -12.31 -34.00 28.68
N LEU A 11 -11.56 -35.11 28.68
CA LEU A 11 -10.19 -35.17 28.16
C LEU A 11 -10.14 -34.96 26.64
N VAL A 12 -11.08 -35.54 25.89
CA VAL A 12 -11.22 -35.30 24.45
C VAL A 12 -11.59 -33.84 24.17
N PHE A 13 -12.54 -33.28 24.92
CA PHE A 13 -12.91 -31.86 24.79
C PHE A 13 -11.73 -30.92 25.07
N ALA A 14 -10.92 -31.21 26.09
CA ALA A 14 -9.73 -30.44 26.41
C ALA A 14 -8.67 -30.50 25.28
N LEU A 15 -8.46 -31.68 24.68
CA LEU A 15 -7.52 -31.85 23.56
C LEU A 15 -7.99 -31.11 22.30
N VAL A 16 -9.27 -31.18 21.97
CA VAL A 16 -9.85 -30.44 20.83
C VAL A 16 -9.78 -28.93 21.08
N GLY A 17 -10.09 -28.48 22.30
CA GLY A 17 -9.96 -27.08 22.70
C GLY A 17 -8.53 -26.57 22.57
N PHE A 18 -7.55 -27.34 23.03
CA PHE A 18 -6.13 -27.02 22.90
C PHE A 18 -5.68 -26.94 21.43
N TRP A 19 -6.15 -27.86 20.58
CA TRP A 19 -5.86 -27.84 19.15
C TRP A 19 -6.44 -26.60 18.44
N MET A 20 -7.67 -26.20 18.79
CA MET A 20 -8.28 -24.97 18.29
C MET A 20 -7.52 -23.74 18.78
N MET A 21 -7.10 -23.70 20.05
CA MET A 21 -6.29 -22.60 20.60
C MET A 21 -4.97 -22.44 19.82
N GLY A 22 -4.25 -23.52 19.52
CA GLY A 22 -2.99 -23.46 18.75
C GLY A 22 -3.16 -23.12 17.27
N ARG A 23 -4.36 -23.33 16.70
CA ARG A 23 -4.71 -22.82 15.36
C ARG A 23 -5.02 -21.33 15.43
N VAL A 24 -5.81 -20.90 16.41
CA VAL A 24 -6.17 -19.49 16.63
C VAL A 24 -4.94 -18.66 16.96
N ASP A 25 -4.01 -19.15 17.79
CA ASP A 25 -2.77 -18.46 18.13
C ASP A 25 -1.89 -18.26 16.90
N ARG A 26 -1.85 -19.22 15.97
CA ARG A 26 -1.16 -19.05 14.68
C ARG A 26 -1.84 -18.03 13.77
N PHE A 27 -3.17 -17.98 13.74
CA PHE A 27 -3.91 -16.95 13.01
C PHE A 27 -3.74 -15.57 13.64
N LEU A 28 -3.79 -15.48 14.96
CA LEU A 28 -3.56 -14.25 15.71
C LEU A 28 -2.11 -13.80 15.58
N ASN A 29 -1.12 -14.70 15.63
CA ASN A 29 0.28 -14.35 15.43
C ASN A 29 0.60 -14.02 13.96
N ALA A 30 -0.08 -14.62 12.97
CA ALA A 30 0.04 -14.20 11.58
C ALA A 30 -0.58 -12.81 11.34
N ALA A 31 -1.80 -12.60 11.85
CA ALA A 31 -2.45 -11.30 11.81
C ALA A 31 -1.68 -10.24 12.61
N ARG A 32 -1.10 -10.62 13.74
CA ARG A 32 -0.27 -9.77 14.60
C ARG A 32 1.11 -9.53 14.02
N ALA A 33 1.71 -10.45 13.27
CA ALA A 33 2.95 -10.18 12.53
C ALA A 33 2.70 -9.17 11.40
N GLU A 34 1.55 -9.25 10.72
CA GLU A 34 1.13 -8.19 9.79
C GLU A 34 0.83 -6.87 10.51
N GLN A 35 0.31 -6.91 11.75
CA GLN A 35 -0.13 -5.72 12.48
C GLN A 35 0.99 -5.05 13.32
N GLU A 36 1.95 -5.81 13.84
CA GLU A 36 3.15 -5.32 14.53
C GLU A 36 4.14 -4.72 13.53
N GLY A 37 4.24 -5.28 12.31
CA GLY A 37 4.88 -4.60 11.18
C GLY A 37 4.19 -3.29 10.81
N ARG A 38 2.87 -3.18 10.99
CA ARG A 38 2.08 -1.95 10.73
C ARG A 38 2.09 -0.92 11.87
N GLN A 39 2.50 -1.27 13.09
CA GLN A 39 2.42 -0.37 14.26
C GLN A 39 3.72 0.40 14.54
N HIS A 40 4.86 -0.04 14.02
CA HIS A 40 6.16 0.66 14.16
C HIS A 40 6.75 1.15 12.83
N ALA A 41 6.15 0.78 11.71
CA ALA A 41 6.54 1.27 10.38
C ALA A 41 5.91 2.64 10.11
N GLU A 42 6.71 3.62 9.69
CA GLU A 42 6.14 4.80 9.03
C GLU A 42 5.39 4.32 7.78
N CYS A 43 4.07 4.50 7.78
CA CYS A 43 3.18 4.01 6.73
C CYS A 43 2.95 5.12 5.71
N LEU A 44 3.40 4.91 4.47
CA LEU A 44 3.19 5.83 3.34
C LEU A 44 2.02 5.33 2.48
N LYS A 45 0.92 6.08 2.48
CA LYS A 45 -0.29 5.73 1.72
C LYS A 45 -0.37 6.53 0.42
N ILE A 46 -0.32 5.83 -0.70
CA ILE A 46 -0.33 6.41 -2.04
C ILE A 46 -1.57 5.92 -2.79
N ALA A 47 -2.36 6.84 -3.31
CA ALA A 47 -3.46 6.52 -4.21
C ALA A 47 -3.19 7.00 -5.63
N ALA A 48 -3.60 6.22 -6.63
CA ALA A 48 -3.46 6.57 -8.04
C ALA A 48 -4.74 6.30 -8.82
N SER A 49 -4.99 7.09 -9.87
CA SER A 49 -6.11 6.86 -10.79
C SER A 49 -5.72 6.24 -12.14
N ASP A 50 -4.43 6.12 -12.44
CA ASP A 50 -3.91 5.36 -13.59
C ASP A 50 -3.03 4.20 -13.08
N PRO A 51 -3.36 2.92 -13.35
CA PRO A 51 -2.55 1.81 -12.85
C PRO A 51 -1.19 1.73 -13.56
N CYS A 52 -1.02 2.39 -14.71
CA CYS A 52 0.26 2.44 -15.42
C CYS A 52 1.34 3.15 -14.61
N VAL A 53 0.94 4.02 -13.68
CA VAL A 53 1.87 4.76 -12.81
C VAL A 53 2.45 3.89 -11.69
N MET A 54 1.89 2.69 -11.46
CA MET A 54 2.36 1.82 -10.39
C MET A 54 3.81 1.39 -10.58
N GLN A 55 4.29 1.22 -11.82
CA GLN A 55 5.68 0.82 -12.06
C GLN A 55 6.70 1.86 -11.56
N PRO A 56 6.66 3.14 -11.98
CA PRO A 56 7.58 4.15 -11.45
C PRO A 56 7.39 4.37 -9.94
N VAL A 57 6.16 4.25 -9.44
CA VAL A 57 5.85 4.31 -8.00
C VAL A 57 6.54 3.18 -7.23
N PHE A 58 6.42 1.93 -7.68
CA PHE A 58 7.09 0.78 -7.06
C PHE A 58 8.61 0.94 -7.06
N LYS A 59 9.18 1.44 -8.15
CA LYS A 59 10.62 1.74 -8.24
C LYS A 59 11.06 2.80 -7.24
N THR A 60 10.26 3.86 -7.05
CA THR A 60 10.54 4.88 -6.02
C THR A 60 10.41 4.29 -4.63
N VAL A 61 9.34 3.54 -4.36
CA VAL A 61 9.07 2.91 -3.07
C VAL A 61 10.17 1.92 -2.71
N SER A 62 10.66 1.11 -3.65
CA SER A 62 11.76 0.18 -3.39
C SER A 62 13.04 0.93 -3.00
N ALA A 63 13.37 2.01 -3.72
CA ALA A 63 14.53 2.85 -3.39
C ALA A 63 14.37 3.59 -2.05
N LEU A 64 13.13 3.91 -1.66
CA LEU A 64 12.83 4.53 -0.37
C LEU A 64 12.94 3.49 0.76
N LYS A 65 12.46 2.27 0.53
CA LYS A 65 12.56 1.14 1.46
C LYS A 65 14.00 0.70 1.71
N GLU A 66 14.90 0.82 0.73
CA GLU A 66 16.34 0.60 0.93
C GLU A 66 16.94 1.54 1.97
N GLN A 67 16.39 2.76 2.11
CA GLN A 67 16.88 3.78 3.04
C GLN A 67 16.09 3.80 4.35
N HIS A 68 14.82 3.40 4.29
CA HIS A 68 13.92 3.24 5.42
C HIS A 68 13.41 1.79 5.44
N PRO A 69 14.17 0.85 6.03
CA PRO A 69 13.80 -0.58 6.01
C PRO A 69 12.48 -0.86 6.75
N ASP A 70 12.11 0.02 7.68
CA ASP A 70 10.85 -0.01 8.42
C ASP A 70 9.70 0.68 7.67
N LEU A 71 9.90 1.15 6.44
CA LEU A 71 8.84 1.77 5.63
C LEU A 71 7.83 0.73 5.14
N TRP A 72 6.55 0.96 5.42
CA TRP A 72 5.45 0.23 4.80
C TRP A 72 4.70 1.14 3.83
N CYS A 73 4.52 0.70 2.58
CA CYS A 73 3.77 1.45 1.58
C CYS A 73 2.46 0.77 1.24
N GLU A 74 1.36 1.52 1.34
CA GLU A 74 0.03 1.06 0.91
C GLU A 74 -0.32 1.76 -0.41
N LEU A 75 -0.53 0.97 -1.45
CA LEU A 75 -0.87 1.45 -2.79
C LEU A 75 -2.33 1.16 -3.08
N SER A 76 -3.10 2.22 -3.34
CA SER A 76 -4.52 2.14 -3.66
C SER A 76 -4.78 2.66 -5.07
N PHE A 77 -5.75 2.05 -5.74
CA PHE A 77 -6.20 2.47 -7.06
C PHE A 77 -7.70 2.79 -7.04
N GLY A 78 -8.10 3.88 -7.69
CA GLY A 78 -9.51 4.28 -7.74
C GLY A 78 -9.78 5.32 -8.81
N ARG A 79 -11.03 5.78 -8.93
CA ARG A 79 -11.37 6.88 -9.86
C ARG A 79 -10.79 8.20 -9.35
N GLU A 80 -10.56 9.16 -10.24
CA GLU A 80 -9.99 10.47 -9.87
C GLU A 80 -10.73 11.14 -8.70
N ALA A 81 -12.06 11.14 -8.72
CA ALA A 81 -12.89 11.70 -7.65
C ALA A 81 -12.74 10.95 -6.30
N GLU A 82 -12.53 9.64 -6.34
CA GLU A 82 -12.32 8.81 -5.14
C GLU A 82 -10.93 9.04 -4.56
N VAL A 83 -9.91 9.06 -5.42
CA VAL A 83 -8.52 9.34 -5.05
C VAL A 83 -8.39 10.73 -4.44
N LEU A 84 -9.02 11.75 -5.05
CA LEU A 84 -9.05 13.11 -4.52
C LEU A 84 -9.85 13.20 -3.21
N GLY A 85 -10.95 12.45 -3.10
CA GLY A 85 -11.73 12.34 -1.87
C GLY A 85 -10.91 11.77 -0.71
N CYS A 86 -10.16 10.68 -0.96
CA CYS A 86 -9.25 10.08 0.01
C CYS A 86 -8.13 11.03 0.45
N LEU A 87 -7.57 11.83 -0.47
CA LEU A 87 -6.56 12.83 -0.13
C LEU A 87 -7.16 13.94 0.74
N SER A 88 -8.37 14.38 0.40
CA SER A 88 -9.08 15.45 1.12
C SER A 88 -9.44 15.05 2.54
N THR A 89 -9.81 13.78 2.77
CA THR A 89 -10.10 13.24 4.11
C THR A 89 -8.84 12.89 4.91
N GLY A 90 -7.66 12.91 4.29
CA GLY A 90 -6.40 12.49 4.92
C GLY A 90 -6.27 10.98 5.08
N ASN A 91 -7.04 10.20 4.31
CA ASN A 91 -6.91 8.75 4.29
C ASN A 91 -5.66 8.28 3.50
N VAL A 92 -5.17 9.13 2.59
CA VAL A 92 -3.92 8.92 1.84
C VAL A 92 -3.03 10.15 1.95
N ASP A 93 -1.72 9.93 1.92
CA ASP A 93 -0.71 10.99 2.03
C ASP A 93 -0.45 11.62 0.65
N VAL A 94 -0.43 10.78 -0.39
CA VAL A 94 -0.10 11.17 -1.76
C VAL A 94 -1.20 10.69 -2.71
N ALA A 95 -1.64 11.56 -3.61
CA ALA A 95 -2.54 11.21 -4.70
C ALA A 95 -1.88 11.44 -6.06
N ILE A 96 -2.04 10.51 -6.98
CA ILE A 96 -1.53 10.60 -8.36
C ILE A 96 -2.73 10.58 -9.31
N LEU A 97 -2.88 11.67 -10.06
CA LEU A 97 -4.01 11.94 -10.94
C LEU A 97 -3.48 12.35 -12.32
N PRO A 98 -4.26 12.28 -13.41
CA PRO A 98 -3.80 12.70 -14.72
C PRO A 98 -3.55 14.21 -14.72
N GLY A 99 -2.58 14.66 -15.51
CA GLY A 99 -2.12 16.06 -15.54
C GLY A 99 -3.19 17.11 -15.87
N GLU A 100 -4.36 16.69 -16.36
CA GLU A 100 -5.52 17.56 -16.62
C GLU A 100 -6.37 17.85 -15.37
N THR A 101 -6.19 17.07 -14.30
CA THR A 101 -6.95 17.24 -13.06
C THR A 101 -6.48 18.48 -12.30
N GLY A 102 -7.33 19.50 -12.18
CA GLY A 102 -7.01 20.72 -11.45
C GLY A 102 -6.68 20.44 -9.98
N GLY A 103 -5.46 20.78 -9.55
CA GLY A 103 -5.12 20.79 -8.13
C GLY A 103 -5.83 21.96 -7.46
N GLY A 104 -6.75 21.68 -6.54
CA GLY A 104 -7.35 22.72 -5.72
C GLY A 104 -6.29 23.44 -4.87
N ALA A 105 -6.50 24.72 -4.55
CA ALA A 105 -5.54 25.58 -3.84
C ALA A 105 -5.08 25.07 -2.44
N ALA A 106 -5.71 24.00 -1.93
CA ALA A 106 -5.38 23.35 -0.67
C ALA A 106 -4.27 22.29 -0.75
N PHE A 107 -3.81 21.93 -1.95
CA PHE A 107 -2.81 20.88 -2.18
C PHE A 107 -1.57 21.44 -2.86
N GLU A 108 -0.39 20.91 -2.50
CA GLU A 108 0.83 21.08 -3.30
C GLU A 108 0.73 20.13 -4.49
N SER A 109 0.87 20.66 -5.70
CA SER A 109 0.83 19.88 -6.93
C SER A 109 2.19 19.85 -7.61
N ARG A 110 2.68 18.67 -7.96
CA ARG A 110 3.85 18.51 -8.85
C ARG A 110 3.50 17.63 -10.03
N ASP A 111 3.96 18.03 -11.20
CA ASP A 111 3.78 17.23 -12.40
C ASP A 111 5.05 16.40 -12.64
N PHE A 112 4.86 15.16 -13.10
CA PHE A 112 5.94 14.34 -13.61
C PHE A 112 5.52 13.64 -14.89
N LEU A 113 6.52 13.30 -15.68
CA LEU A 113 6.37 12.63 -16.96
C LEU A 113 6.93 11.22 -16.82
N PHE A 114 6.18 10.22 -17.26
CA PHE A 114 6.66 8.86 -17.30
C PHE A 114 6.21 8.15 -18.58
N SER A 115 7.02 7.19 -19.02
CA SER A 115 6.67 6.29 -20.10
C SER A 115 6.08 5.00 -19.49
N PRO A 116 4.85 4.59 -19.84
CA PRO A 116 4.27 3.34 -19.35
C PRO A 116 5.14 2.14 -19.78
N VAL A 117 5.72 1.43 -18.81
CA VAL A 117 6.49 0.21 -19.05
C VAL A 117 5.70 -0.99 -18.54
N SER A 118 5.74 -2.08 -19.29
CA SER A 118 5.18 -3.35 -18.83
C SER A 118 5.92 -3.83 -17.59
N PHE A 119 5.21 -4.13 -16.50
CA PHE A 119 5.80 -4.71 -15.31
C PHE A 119 5.16 -6.07 -15.02
N ARG A 120 6.00 -7.00 -14.56
CA ARG A 120 5.55 -8.33 -14.14
C ARG A 120 5.26 -8.29 -12.65
N ALA A 121 4.03 -8.58 -12.25
CA ALA A 121 3.72 -8.80 -10.85
C ALA A 121 4.43 -10.10 -10.41
N VAL A 122 5.19 -10.02 -9.32
CA VAL A 122 6.22 -11.03 -8.97
C VAL A 122 5.64 -12.35 -8.47
N GLU A 123 4.34 -12.48 -8.21
CA GLU A 123 3.81 -13.73 -7.64
C GLU A 123 3.07 -14.68 -8.58
N ASP A 124 2.57 -14.29 -9.75
CA ASP A 124 1.84 -15.24 -10.61
C ASP A 124 1.79 -14.76 -12.05
N CYS A 125 2.77 -15.14 -12.91
CA CYS A 125 2.74 -15.13 -14.40
C CYS A 125 2.07 -13.94 -15.16
N THR A 126 1.73 -12.84 -14.50
CA THR A 126 0.81 -11.82 -14.99
C THR A 126 1.61 -10.56 -15.24
N THR A 127 1.61 -10.11 -16.49
CA THR A 127 2.30 -8.90 -16.91
C THR A 127 1.26 -7.81 -17.11
N LEU A 128 1.34 -6.75 -16.29
CA LEU A 128 0.59 -5.54 -16.55
C LEU A 128 1.34 -4.76 -17.62
N SER A 129 0.73 -4.55 -18.78
CA SER A 129 1.32 -3.75 -19.85
C SER A 129 0.30 -2.73 -20.34
N SER A 130 0.77 -1.51 -20.58
CA SER A 130 -0.03 -0.50 -21.27
C SER A 130 0.14 -0.71 -22.77
N ILE A 131 -0.98 -0.67 -23.51
CA ILE A 131 -0.98 -0.66 -24.97
C ILE A 131 -0.40 0.67 -25.49
N ASP A 132 -0.65 1.73 -24.76
CA ASP A 132 -0.14 3.06 -25.04
C ASP A 132 1.12 3.32 -24.23
N THR A 133 2.25 3.41 -24.92
CA THR A 133 3.59 3.67 -24.37
C THR A 133 4.01 5.13 -24.52
N SER A 134 3.10 6.01 -24.95
CA SER A 134 3.39 7.44 -25.05
C SER A 134 3.70 8.03 -23.67
N VAL A 135 4.52 9.10 -23.66
CA VAL A 135 4.85 9.80 -22.42
C VAL A 135 3.58 10.39 -21.84
N ARG A 136 3.24 9.96 -20.62
CA ARG A 136 2.07 10.45 -19.89
C ARG A 136 2.48 11.46 -18.85
N ARG A 137 1.70 12.55 -18.75
CA ARG A 137 1.81 13.54 -17.68
C ARG A 137 0.86 13.16 -16.56
N GLN A 138 1.41 12.90 -15.39
CA GLN A 138 0.67 12.71 -14.15
C GLN A 138 0.96 13.87 -13.22
N ARG A 139 -0.04 14.23 -12.43
CA ARG A 139 0.00 15.22 -11.37
C ARG A 139 -0.06 14.50 -10.04
N ILE A 140 0.93 14.79 -9.20
CA ILE A 140 0.97 14.34 -7.83
C ILE A 140 0.44 15.46 -6.96
N LEU A 141 -0.54 15.15 -6.13
CA LEU A 141 -1.08 16.04 -5.12
C LEU A 141 -0.64 15.57 -3.73
N LEU A 142 -0.14 16.52 -2.95
CA LEU A 142 0.27 16.36 -1.56
C LEU A 142 -0.47 17.40 -0.71
N LYS A 143 -0.79 17.07 0.53
CA LYS A 143 -1.35 18.06 1.46
C LYS A 143 -0.30 19.11 1.85
N GLN A 144 -0.67 20.39 1.89
CA GLN A 144 0.21 21.46 2.36
C GLN A 144 0.56 21.25 3.84
N ASN A 145 1.83 21.50 4.23
CA ASN A 145 2.48 21.20 5.53
C ASN A 145 3.11 19.81 5.72
N THR A 146 3.20 18.97 4.68
CA THR A 146 3.83 17.64 4.79
C THR A 146 5.33 17.66 4.44
N SER A 147 6.02 18.78 4.67
CA SER A 147 7.36 19.10 4.15
C SER A 147 8.53 18.35 4.81
N ALA A 148 8.30 17.68 5.95
CA ALA A 148 9.29 16.86 6.65
C ALA A 148 8.96 15.35 6.61
N SER A 149 8.04 14.95 5.73
CA SER A 149 7.54 13.57 5.67
C SER A 149 8.14 12.76 4.54
N LEU A 150 8.16 11.44 4.69
CA LEU A 150 8.44 10.47 3.63
C LEU A 150 7.65 10.71 2.34
N ALA A 151 6.45 11.30 2.44
CA ALA A 151 5.63 11.64 1.27
C ALA A 151 6.28 12.73 0.41
N ALA A 152 6.93 13.73 1.02
CA ALA A 152 7.66 14.76 0.28
C ALA A 152 8.91 14.20 -0.42
N GLU A 153 9.63 13.30 0.24
CA GLU A 153 10.79 12.62 -0.34
C GLU A 153 10.39 11.69 -1.49
N PHE A 154 9.30 10.94 -1.32
CA PHE A 154 8.70 10.16 -2.39
C PHE A 154 8.36 11.02 -3.61
N VAL A 155 7.68 12.15 -3.39
CA VAL A 155 7.30 13.11 -4.45
C VAL A 155 8.55 13.67 -5.16
N GLN A 156 9.61 13.99 -4.42
CA GLN A 156 10.85 14.46 -5.02
C GLN A 156 11.46 13.38 -5.94
N ARG A 157 11.62 12.16 -5.45
CA ARG A 157 12.26 11.08 -6.21
C ARG A 157 11.50 10.66 -7.44
N ILE A 158 10.16 10.60 -7.35
CA ILE A 158 9.35 10.24 -8.51
C ILE A 158 9.38 11.34 -9.59
N CYS A 159 9.45 12.61 -9.20
CA CYS A 159 9.64 13.72 -10.14
C CYS A 159 11.04 13.76 -10.77
N GLU A 160 12.06 13.26 -10.08
CA GLU A 160 13.43 13.12 -10.62
C GLU A 160 13.58 11.93 -11.57
N GLN A 161 12.60 11.01 -11.63
CA GLN A 161 12.64 9.91 -12.59
C GLN A 161 12.52 10.45 -14.02
N LYS A 162 13.53 10.13 -14.83
CA LYS A 162 13.51 10.42 -16.26
C LYS A 162 12.59 9.42 -16.98
N PRO A 163 11.75 9.86 -17.93
CA PRO A 163 10.87 8.99 -18.72
C PRO A 163 11.63 8.03 -19.64
#